data_AF-A0A2H0INP1-F1
#
_entry.id   AF-A0A2H0INP1-F1
#
_cell.length_a   1.000
_cell.length_b   1.000
_cell.length_c   1.000
_cell.angle_alpha   90.00
_cell.angle_beta   90.00
_cell.angle_gamma   90.00
#
_symmetry.space_group_name_H-M   'P 1'
#
loop_
_entity.id
_entity.type
_entity.pdbx_description
1 polymer ?
#
loop_
_entity_poly.entity_id
_entity_poly.type
_entity_poly.pdbx_seq_one_letter_code
_entity_poly.pdbx_strand_id
1 'polypeptide(L)'
;MKSNVIYPFKERDDFLRDVVKELVGLRKQRKYTQEELNYRLGVADRLISKWECGLRTPTSFNLYCWADALDAKLKVVANDNNRPSTPIEQKVVIPINDNQIKIAA
;
A
#
# COMPACT_ATOMS: atom_id res chain seq x y z
N MET A 1 26.80 -18.14 -27.25
CA MET A 1 27.20 -16.96 -26.45
C MET A 1 26.09 -16.66 -25.46
N LYS A 2 26.30 -16.87 -24.15
CA LYS A 2 25.33 -16.41 -23.14
C LYS A 2 25.57 -14.91 -22.98
N SER A 3 24.65 -14.09 -23.46
CA SER A 3 24.67 -12.64 -23.28
C SER A 3 24.70 -12.34 -21.78
N ASN A 4 25.77 -11.70 -21.33
CA ASN A 4 25.93 -11.27 -19.94
C ASN A 4 25.14 -9.97 -19.78
N VAL A 5 23.80 -10.08 -19.80
CA VAL A 5 22.91 -8.95 -19.56
C VAL A 5 22.95 -8.67 -18.07
N ILE A 6 23.78 -7.72 -17.68
CA ILE A 6 23.73 -7.11 -16.35
C ILE A 6 22.44 -6.30 -16.34
N TYR A 7 21.40 -6.82 -15.70
CA TYR A 7 20.18 -6.07 -15.42
C TYR A 7 20.44 -5.21 -14.19
N PRO A 8 20.71 -3.90 -14.30
CA PRO A 8 20.77 -3.05 -13.13
C PRO A 8 19.41 -3.14 -12.40
N PHE A 9 19.44 -3.21 -11.08
CA PHE A 9 18.24 -3.09 -10.26
C PHE A 9 17.65 -1.71 -10.55
N LYS A 10 16.64 -1.66 -11.42
CA LYS A 10 16.02 -0.41 -11.84
C LYS A 10 15.05 0.00 -10.74
N GLU A 11 15.38 1.06 -10.02
CA GLU A 11 14.39 1.70 -9.17
C GLU A 11 13.37 2.42 -10.05
N ARG A 12 12.11 2.43 -9.62
CA ARG A 12 11.03 3.15 -10.29
C ARG A 12 11.34 4.65 -10.27
N ASP A 13 11.20 5.32 -11.42
CA ASP A 13 11.43 6.77 -11.62
C ASP A 13 10.23 7.47 -12.27
N ASP A 14 9.03 6.93 -12.09
CA ASP A 14 7.77 7.48 -12.61
C ASP A 14 6.98 8.20 -11.50
N PHE A 15 5.81 8.76 -11.85
CA PHE A 15 4.89 9.42 -10.90
C PHE A 15 4.55 8.55 -9.67
N LEU A 16 4.56 7.22 -9.82
CA LEU A 16 4.23 6.30 -8.72
C LEU A 16 5.43 5.99 -7.83
N ARG A 17 6.63 6.50 -8.13
CA ARG A 17 7.85 6.25 -7.36
C ARG A 17 7.62 6.43 -5.86
N ASP A 18 7.09 7.59 -5.47
CA ASP A 18 6.94 7.92 -4.05
C ASP A 18 5.85 7.07 -3.39
N VAL A 19 4.72 6.87 -4.07
CA VAL A 19 3.62 6.00 -3.59
C VAL A 19 4.12 4.56 -3.37
N VAL A 20 4.85 4.02 -4.34
CA VAL A 20 5.37 2.64 -4.27
C VAL A 20 6.44 2.54 -3.19
N LYS A 21 7.30 3.55 -3.04
CA LYS A 21 8.30 3.60 -1.97
C LYS A 21 7.65 3.60 -0.58
N GLU A 22 6.54 4.31 -0.40
CA GLU A 22 5.77 4.31 0.84
C GLU A 22 5.15 2.94 1.13
N LEU A 23 4.51 2.31 0.14
CA LEU A 23 3.94 0.96 0.26
C LEU A 23 5.02 -0.10 0.58
N VAL A 24 6.20 -0.01 -0.05
CA VAL A 24 7.36 -0.87 0.26
C VAL A 24 7.83 -0.65 1.70
N GLY A 25 7.86 0.62 2.14
CA GLY A 25 8.20 0.99 3.51
C GLY A 25 7.25 0.34 4.52
N LEU A 26 5.94 0.47 4.29
CA LEU A 26 4.90 -0.16 5.11
C LEU A 26 5.02 -1.68 5.14
N ARG A 27 5.24 -2.33 3.98
CA ARG A 27 5.47 -3.77 3.91
C ARG A 27 6.64 -4.20 4.80
N LYS A 28 7.78 -3.50 4.71
CA LYS A 28 8.97 -3.78 5.52
C LYS A 28 8.73 -3.55 7.01
N GLN A 29 8.01 -2.49 7.39
CA GLN A 29 7.63 -2.22 8.78
C GLN A 29 6.73 -3.34 9.36
N ARG A 30 5.81 -3.87 8.55
CA ARG A 30 4.96 -5.01 8.91
C ARG A 30 5.66 -6.37 8.80
N LYS A 31 6.93 -6.39 8.37
CA LYS A 31 7.77 -7.59 8.19
C LYS A 31 7.20 -8.62 7.22
N TYR A 32 6.36 -8.20 6.28
CA TYR A 32 5.89 -9.10 5.22
C TYR A 32 6.94 -9.29 4.14
N THR A 33 7.15 -10.53 3.74
CA THR A 33 7.90 -10.88 2.53
C THR A 33 7.10 -10.48 1.28
N GLN A 34 7.78 -10.41 0.12
CA GLN A 34 7.10 -10.16 -1.15
C GLN A 34 6.14 -11.31 -1.52
N GLU A 35 6.46 -12.54 -1.11
CA GLU A 35 5.65 -13.74 -1.38
C GLU A 35 4.38 -13.77 -0.54
N GLU A 36 4.49 -13.55 0.77
CA GLU A 36 3.33 -13.40 1.67
C GLU A 36 2.39 -12.29 1.19
N LEU A 37 2.96 -11.20 0.70
CA LEU A 37 2.17 -10.10 0.18
C LEU A 37 1.48 -10.46 -1.15
N ASN A 38 2.12 -11.21 -2.06
CA ASN A 38 1.44 -11.71 -3.26
C ASN A 38 0.22 -12.55 -2.88
N TYR A 39 0.37 -13.44 -1.89
CA TYR A 39 -0.72 -14.28 -1.40
C TYR A 39 -1.85 -13.45 -0.78
N ARG A 40 -1.52 -12.46 0.05
CA ARG A 40 -2.51 -11.55 0.66
C ARG A 40 -3.30 -10.73 -0.36
N LEU A 41 -2.65 -10.27 -1.43
CA LEU A 41 -3.32 -9.56 -2.52
C LEU A 41 -4.07 -10.50 -3.49
N GLY A 42 -3.84 -11.82 -3.42
CA GLY A 42 -4.37 -12.77 -4.40
C GLY A 42 -3.81 -12.56 -5.81
N VAL A 43 -2.56 -12.10 -5.93
CA VAL A 43 -1.90 -11.86 -7.22
C VAL A 43 -0.90 -12.94 -7.57
N ALA A 44 -0.56 -13.02 -8.86
CA ALA A 44 0.46 -13.95 -9.34
C ALA A 44 1.82 -13.75 -8.66
N ASP A 45 2.56 -14.84 -8.52
CA ASP A 45 3.89 -14.81 -7.93
C ASP A 45 4.83 -13.82 -8.63
N ARG A 46 5.66 -13.17 -7.81
CA ARG A 46 6.64 -12.14 -8.22
C ARG A 46 6.00 -10.87 -8.77
N LEU A 47 4.67 -10.69 -8.74
CA LEU A 47 4.05 -9.47 -9.25
C LEU A 47 4.41 -8.26 -8.37
N ILE A 48 4.39 -8.41 -7.04
CA ILE A 48 4.87 -7.37 -6.11
C ILE A 48 6.32 -6.99 -6.43
N SER A 49 7.22 -7.95 -6.61
CA SER A 49 8.63 -7.68 -6.97
C SER A 49 8.76 -6.81 -8.23
N LYS A 50 7.97 -7.13 -9.27
CA LYS A 50 7.92 -6.34 -10.52
C LYS A 50 7.37 -4.93 -10.30
N TRP A 51 6.42 -4.76 -9.39
CA TRP A 51 5.91 -3.43 -9.03
C TRP A 51 6.93 -2.63 -8.21
N GLU A 52 7.60 -3.24 -7.23
CA GLU A 52 8.61 -2.59 -6.39
C GLU A 52 9.80 -2.10 -7.24
N CYS A 53 10.22 -2.87 -8.25
CA CYS A 53 11.32 -2.53 -9.15
C CYS A 53 10.89 -1.78 -10.41
N GLY A 54 9.64 -1.31 -10.49
CA GLY A 54 9.15 -0.55 -11.65
C GLY A 54 9.12 -1.30 -12.99
N LEU A 55 9.34 -2.63 -13.01
CA LEU A 55 9.27 -3.44 -14.24
C LEU A 55 7.82 -3.54 -14.76
N ARG A 56 6.83 -3.41 -13.86
CA ARG A 56 5.42 -3.32 -14.20
C ARG A 56 4.75 -2.21 -13.40
N THR A 57 3.83 -1.51 -14.05
CA THR A 57 3.01 -0.47 -13.42
C THR A 57 1.75 -1.10 -12.83
N PRO A 58 1.50 -0.98 -11.52
CA PRO A 58 0.23 -1.40 -10.93
C PRO A 58 -0.89 -0.50 -11.44
N THR A 59 -2.08 -1.07 -11.63
CA THR A 59 -3.30 -0.29 -11.86
C THR A 59 -3.75 0.41 -10.57
N SER A 60 -4.64 1.40 -10.67
CA SER A 60 -5.22 2.08 -9.50
C SER A 60 -5.90 1.10 -8.53
N PHE A 61 -6.63 0.11 -9.08
CA PHE A 61 -7.23 -0.97 -8.30
C PHE A 61 -6.17 -1.78 -7.53
N ASN A 62 -5.07 -2.15 -8.18
CA ASN A 62 -4.00 -2.89 -7.55
C ASN A 62 -3.31 -2.09 -6.42
N LEU A 63 -3.17 -0.77 -6.58
CA LEU A 63 -2.65 0.10 -5.51
C LEU A 63 -3.59 0.11 -4.30
N TYR A 64 -4.92 0.16 -4.54
CA TYR A 64 -5.91 0.07 -3.47
C TYR A 64 -5.81 -1.27 -2.73
N CYS A 65 -5.82 -2.39 -3.44
CA CYS A 65 -5.69 -3.71 -2.83
C CYS A 65 -4.37 -3.89 -2.07
N TRP A 66 -3.29 -3.28 -2.58
CA TRP A 66 -2.00 -3.31 -1.89
C TRP A 66 -2.07 -2.55 -0.56
N ALA A 67 -2.61 -1.34 -0.54
CA ALA A 67 -2.79 -0.59 0.69
C ALA A 67 -3.67 -1.36 1.70
N ASP A 68 -4.78 -1.93 1.24
CA ASP A 68 -5.69 -2.72 2.06
C ASP A 68 -5.01 -3.96 2.65
N ALA A 69 -4.24 -4.71 1.85
CA ALA A 69 -3.45 -5.86 2.31
C ALA A 69 -2.35 -5.52 3.34
N LEU A 70 -2.01 -4.23 3.48
CA LEU A 70 -1.09 -3.71 4.48
C LEU A 70 -1.82 -3.04 5.66
N ASP A 71 -3.14 -3.19 5.75
CA ASP A 71 -4.02 -2.47 6.69
C ASP A 71 -3.79 -0.96 6.66
N ALA A 72 -3.63 -0.40 5.46
CA ALA A 72 -3.40 1.01 5.22
C ALA A 72 -4.54 1.61 4.38
N LYS A 73 -4.72 2.93 4.48
CA LYS A 73 -5.72 3.67 3.69
C LYS A 73 -5.01 4.59 2.71
N LEU A 74 -5.41 4.57 1.44
CA LEU A 74 -4.97 5.57 0.47
C LEU A 74 -5.72 6.88 0.70
N LYS A 75 -4.97 7.97 0.83
CA LYS A 75 -5.52 9.33 0.93
C LYS A 75 -5.03 10.15 -0.25
N VAL A 76 -5.95 10.77 -0.98
CA VAL A 76 -5.62 11.74 -2.01
C VAL A 76 -5.45 13.11 -1.35
N VAL A 77 -4.36 13.79 -1.67
CA VAL A 77 -4.05 15.14 -1.18
C VAL A 77 -3.80 16.01 -2.41
N ALA A 78 -4.38 17.21 -2.43
CA ALA A 78 -4.14 18.17 -3.50
C ALA A 78 -2.67 18.61 -3.51
N ASN A 79 -2.09 18.76 -4.71
CA ASN A 79 -0.72 19.22 -4.88
C ASN A 79 -0.62 20.76 -4.88
N ASP A 80 -1.57 21.46 -4.26
CA ASP A 80 -1.65 22.92 -4.18
C ASP A 80 -0.70 23.52 -3.13
N ASN A 81 0.41 22.84 -2.84
CA ASN A 81 1.41 23.15 -1.81
C ASN A 81 0.92 23.03 -0.35
N ASN A 82 -0.33 22.64 -0.08
CA ASN A 82 -0.83 22.34 1.27
C ASN A 82 -0.56 20.89 1.68
N ARG A 83 0.70 20.45 1.68
CA ARG A 83 1.07 19.19 2.35
C ARG A 83 0.62 19.32 3.82
N PRO A 84 -0.32 18.51 4.33
CA PRO A 84 -0.61 18.53 5.75
C PRO A 84 0.65 18.05 6.46
N SER A 85 1.35 18.96 7.12
CA SER A 85 2.64 18.76 7.78
C SER A 85 2.52 18.16 9.19
N THR A 86 1.40 17.51 9.52
CA THR A 86 1.16 17.01 10.89
C THR A 86 0.66 15.57 10.88
N PRO A 87 1.06 14.73 11.86
CA PRO A 87 0.56 13.37 12.01
C PRO A 87 -0.96 13.42 12.17
N ILE A 88 -1.67 12.58 11.44
CA ILE A 88 -3.12 12.45 11.57
C ILE A 88 -3.39 11.75 12.91
N GLU A 89 -3.61 12.48 13.99
CA GLU A 89 -4.29 11.95 15.16
C GLU A 89 -5.69 11.51 14.73
N GLN A 90 -5.88 10.19 14.63
CA GLN A 90 -7.18 9.62 14.37
C GLN A 90 -8.06 9.81 15.61
N LYS A 91 -8.99 10.77 15.59
CA LYS A 91 -10.19 10.69 16.43
C LYS A 91 -11.01 9.50 15.95
N VAL A 92 -10.81 8.34 16.59
CA VAL A 92 -11.71 7.19 16.47
C VAL A 92 -13.04 7.61 17.10
N VAL A 93 -13.98 8.05 16.28
CA VAL A 93 -15.38 8.14 16.71
C VAL A 93 -15.91 6.71 16.70
N ILE A 94 -15.99 6.12 17.89
CA ILE A 94 -16.69 4.85 18.09
C ILE A 94 -18.18 5.15 17.92
N PRO A 95 -18.88 4.59 16.91
CA PRO A 95 -20.33 4.71 16.86
C PRO A 95 -20.92 4.03 18.09
N ILE A 96 -21.72 4.79 18.84
CA ILE A 96 -22.53 4.32 19.96
C ILE A 96 -23.47 3.25 19.40
N ASN A 97 -23.35 2.00 19.87
CA ASN A 97 -24.21 0.90 19.47
C ASN A 97 -25.60 1.10 20.09
N ASP A 98 -26.63 1.27 19.27
CA ASP A 98 -28.04 1.49 19.68
C ASP A 98 -28.70 0.25 20.31
N ASN A 99 -27.96 -0.84 20.56
CA ASN A 99 -28.52 -2.07 21.13
C ASN A 99 -28.45 -2.12 22.67
N GLN A 100 -28.78 -1.02 23.35
CA GLN A 100 -29.18 -1.07 24.77
C GLN A 100 -30.64 -1.51 24.82
N ILE A 101 -30.81 -2.83 24.92
CA ILE A 101 -32.06 -3.51 25.27
C ILE A 101 -32.66 -2.81 26.49
N LYS A 102 -33.76 -2.09 26.32
CA LYS A 102 -34.62 -1.72 27.44
C LYS A 102 -35.35 -2.99 27.90
N ILE A 103 -34.68 -3.74 28.78
CA ILE A 103 -35.32 -4.75 29.62
C ILE A 103 -36.27 -4.07 30.61
N ALA A 104 -37.40 -4.75 30.82
CA ALA A 104 -38.62 -4.38 31.51
C ALA A 104 -38.51 -3.71 32.89
N ALA A 105 -39.56 -2.96 33.26
CA ALA A 105 -40.38 -3.19 34.45
C ALA A 105 -41.76 -2.53 34.27
#